data_AF-A0A9W8ECR6-F1
#
_entry.id   AF-A0A9W8ECR6-F1
#
_cell.length_a   1.000
_cell.length_b   1.000
_cell.length_c   1.000
_cell.angle_alpha   90.00
_cell.angle_beta   90.00
_cell.angle_gamma   90.00
#
_symmetry.space_group_name_H-M   'P 1'
#
loop_
_entity.id
_entity.type
_entity.pdbx_description
1 polymer ?
#
loop_
_entity_poly.entity_id
_entity_poly.type
_entity_poly.pdbx_seq_one_letter_code
_entity_poly.pdbx_strand_id
1 'polypeptide(L)'
;MYDDVWFDPEFEGSRRQAMLPTILVDGPYNAPMESFFEFHANIIVAAGIGITPYIAALDRVLEMCIDSTPSRTTQTTREELLPHCIYLVWVFRDISLLCVMLPALQRLRANHRAREIVVPCLYVTGSVDAEHEATASDVFGRPMVRLSNGIRLSQGRPPLARMMAHMAGKHANSKVGVFCCAPKKMTALVRSTVHDTNAAVAHQGTHIEMRAECFSM
;
A
#
# COMPACT_ATOMS: atom_id res chain seq x y z
N MET A 1 -16.40 6.22 29.48
CA MET A 1 -17.01 5.07 30.17
C MET A 1 -17.20 4.01 29.10
N TYR A 2 -16.11 3.33 28.76
CA TYR A 2 -16.12 2.15 27.90
C TYR A 2 -15.77 1.01 28.83
N ASP A 3 -16.65 0.01 28.92
CA ASP A 3 -16.53 -1.09 29.86
C ASP A 3 -15.39 -2.03 29.44
N ASP A 4 -14.37 -2.06 30.29
CA ASP A 4 -13.27 -3.03 30.32
C ASP A 4 -13.79 -4.41 30.73
N VAL A 5 -14.45 -5.14 29.83
CA VAL A 5 -14.88 -6.51 30.10
C VAL A 5 -14.53 -7.41 28.91
N TRP A 6 -13.24 -7.63 28.68
CA TRP A 6 -12.80 -8.64 27.72
C TRP A 6 -11.88 -9.72 28.23
N PHE A 7 -11.35 -9.67 29.45
CA PHE A 7 -10.67 -10.83 30.02
C PHE A 7 -10.55 -10.68 31.53
N ASP A 8 -11.38 -11.44 32.27
CA ASP A 8 -11.13 -11.74 33.68
C ASP A 8 -10.90 -13.25 33.79
N PRO A 9 -9.67 -13.72 34.06
CA PRO A 9 -9.40 -15.15 34.17
C PRO A 9 -9.59 -15.59 35.61
N GLU A 10 -10.84 -15.59 36.12
CA GLU A 10 -11.15 -16.34 37.33
C GLU A 10 -11.39 -17.81 36.95
N PHE A 11 -10.36 -18.60 37.22
CA PHE A 11 -10.27 -20.01 36.89
C PHE A 11 -10.83 -20.83 38.05
N GLU A 12 -12.09 -21.22 37.99
CA GLU A 12 -12.59 -22.29 38.85
C GLU A 12 -13.73 -23.10 38.18
N GLY A 13 -13.44 -24.37 37.89
CA GLY A 13 -14.45 -25.42 37.77
C GLY A 13 -15.24 -25.52 36.45
N SER A 14 -14.93 -26.58 35.68
CA SER A 14 -15.71 -27.09 34.52
C SER A 14 -15.53 -26.32 33.20
N ARG A 15 -14.51 -26.75 32.44
CA ARG A 15 -14.19 -26.30 31.09
C ARG A 15 -15.33 -26.66 30.14
N ARG A 16 -16.36 -25.82 30.03
CA ARG A 16 -17.21 -25.80 28.84
C ARG A 16 -16.30 -25.35 27.71
N GLN A 17 -15.76 -26.30 26.94
CA GLN A 17 -15.18 -26.00 25.63
C GLN A 17 -16.29 -25.33 24.83
N ALA A 18 -16.26 -24.00 24.74
CA ALA A 18 -17.11 -23.28 23.81
C ALA A 18 -16.82 -23.87 22.43
N MET A 19 -17.80 -24.54 21.84
CA MET A 19 -17.66 -25.07 20.49
C MET A 19 -17.47 -23.87 19.56
N LEU A 20 -16.25 -23.71 19.04
CA LEU A 20 -15.97 -22.72 18.02
C LEU A 20 -16.76 -23.07 16.75
N PRO A 21 -17.26 -22.07 16.00
CA PRO A 21 -17.99 -22.32 14.78
C PRO A 21 -17.10 -23.03 13.74
N THR A 22 -17.69 -23.93 12.95
CA THR A 22 -17.02 -24.52 11.80
C THR A 22 -16.90 -23.49 10.68
N ILE A 23 -15.66 -23.21 10.25
CA ILE A 23 -15.38 -22.31 9.12
C ILE A 23 -15.20 -23.17 7.87
N LEU A 24 -15.98 -22.90 6.83
CA LEU A 24 -15.81 -23.50 5.51
C LEU A 24 -15.00 -22.53 4.65
N VAL A 25 -13.84 -22.98 4.18
CA VAL A 25 -12.95 -22.19 3.32
C VAL A 25 -13.05 -22.77 1.91
N ASP A 26 -13.61 -21.99 0.99
CA ASP A 26 -13.41 -22.23 -0.42
C ASP A 26 -12.06 -21.62 -0.83
N GLY A 27 -11.30 -22.34 -1.66
CA GLY A 27 -9.85 -22.21 -1.82
C GLY A 27 -9.35 -20.79 -2.15
N PRO A 28 -8.02 -20.59 -2.12
CA PRO A 28 -7.45 -19.32 -2.54
C PRO A 28 -7.73 -19.11 -4.04
N TYR A 29 -8.51 -18.09 -4.36
CA TYR A 29 -8.62 -17.57 -5.72
C TYR A 29 -7.34 -16.76 -6.00
N ASN A 30 -6.63 -17.07 -7.11
CA ASN A 30 -5.35 -16.46 -7.45
C ASN A 30 -5.35 -14.95 -7.19
N ALA A 31 -4.40 -14.47 -6.40
CA ALA A 31 -4.29 -13.05 -6.10
C ALA A 31 -3.75 -12.33 -7.36
N PRO A 32 -4.46 -11.35 -7.92
CA PRO A 32 -4.01 -10.63 -9.12
C PRO A 32 -2.64 -9.92 -8.91
N MET A 33 -2.27 -9.72 -7.65
CA MET A 33 -1.09 -8.96 -7.22
C MET A 33 0.23 -9.74 -7.20
N GLU A 34 0.26 -11.03 -7.54
CA GLU A 34 1.54 -11.75 -7.70
C GLU A 34 2.43 -11.11 -8.76
N SER A 35 1.82 -10.40 -9.71
CA SER A 35 2.53 -9.71 -10.77
C SER A 35 3.36 -8.51 -10.37
N PHE A 36 3.20 -8.00 -9.15
CA PHE A 36 3.97 -6.86 -8.67
C PHE A 36 5.49 -7.14 -8.63
N PHE A 37 5.89 -8.41 -8.51
CA PHE A 37 7.29 -8.87 -8.56
C PHE A 37 7.89 -8.88 -9.97
N GLU A 38 7.08 -8.75 -11.04
CA GLU A 38 7.57 -8.71 -12.42
C GLU A 38 8.19 -7.36 -12.82
N PHE A 39 8.04 -6.34 -11.96
CA PHE A 39 8.40 -4.96 -12.26
C PHE A 39 9.56 -4.48 -11.41
N HIS A 40 10.45 -3.69 -12.01
CA HIS A 40 11.56 -3.06 -11.29
C HIS A 40 11.05 -2.09 -10.21
N ALA A 41 10.01 -1.30 -10.55
CA ALA A 41 9.35 -0.42 -9.61
C ALA A 41 7.83 -0.45 -9.80
N ASN A 42 7.10 -0.18 -8.72
CA ASN A 42 5.65 -0.27 -8.70
C ASN A 42 5.02 1.01 -8.16
N ILE A 43 3.95 1.48 -8.80
CA ILE A 43 3.09 2.56 -8.35
C ILE A 43 1.72 1.97 -8.04
N ILE A 44 1.41 1.86 -6.76
CA ILE A 44 0.13 1.37 -6.26
C ILE A 44 -0.77 2.55 -5.98
N VAL A 45 -1.96 2.56 -6.58
CA VAL A 45 -2.96 3.62 -6.41
C VAL A 45 -4.24 3.01 -5.81
N ALA A 46 -4.42 3.19 -4.51
CA ALA A 46 -5.56 2.68 -3.76
C ALA A 46 -6.46 3.82 -3.29
N ALA A 47 -7.77 3.56 -3.22
CA ALA A 47 -8.72 4.50 -2.61
C ALA A 47 -9.69 3.82 -1.64
N GLY A 48 -9.85 4.41 -0.45
CA GLY A 48 -10.69 3.88 0.63
C GLY A 48 -10.29 2.45 1.00
N ILE A 49 -11.28 1.54 1.05
CA ILE A 49 -11.07 0.11 1.30
C ILE A 49 -10.29 -0.62 0.19
N GLY A 50 -10.08 0.01 -0.97
CA GLY A 50 -9.26 -0.55 -2.04
C GLY A 50 -7.78 -0.73 -1.70
N ILE A 51 -7.36 -0.33 -0.49
CA ILE A 51 -6.02 -0.58 0.04
C ILE A 51 -5.81 -2.03 0.49
N THR A 52 -6.87 -2.68 0.96
CA THR A 52 -6.83 -4.00 1.60
C THR A 52 -6.04 -5.05 0.83
N PRO A 53 -6.23 -5.23 -0.50
CA PRO A 53 -5.46 -6.24 -1.23
C PRO A 53 -3.95 -5.94 -1.22
N TYR A 54 -3.57 -4.65 -1.19
CA TYR A 54 -2.16 -4.24 -1.18
C TYR A 54 -1.51 -4.42 0.20
N ILE A 55 -2.29 -4.51 1.27
CA ILE A 55 -1.75 -4.80 2.62
C ILE A 55 -1.11 -6.18 2.62
N ALA A 56 -1.79 -7.19 2.06
CA ALA A 56 -1.27 -8.55 2.00
C ALA A 56 0.02 -8.65 1.17
N ALA A 57 0.11 -7.95 0.03
CA ALA A 57 1.35 -7.95 -0.75
C ALA A 57 2.49 -7.19 -0.08
N LEU A 58 2.21 -6.08 0.60
CA LEU A 58 3.23 -5.35 1.36
C LEU A 58 3.72 -6.17 2.56
N ASP A 59 2.84 -6.95 3.19
CA ASP A 59 3.24 -7.91 4.22
C ASP A 59 4.14 -8.99 3.64
N ARG A 60 3.83 -9.52 2.45
CA ARG A 60 4.70 -10.45 1.73
C ARG A 60 6.07 -9.86 1.39
N VAL A 61 6.12 -8.58 0.99
CA VAL A 61 7.37 -7.83 0.79
C VAL A 61 8.16 -7.74 2.09
N LEU A 62 7.50 -7.37 3.19
CA LEU A 62 8.13 -7.28 4.49
C LEU A 62 8.70 -8.62 4.96
N GLU A 63 7.96 -9.72 4.78
CA GLU A 63 8.45 -11.07 5.07
C GLU A 63 9.72 -11.38 4.29
N MET A 64 9.78 -11.08 2.98
CA MET A 64 11.00 -11.29 2.21
C MET A 64 12.15 -10.35 2.60
N CYS A 65 11.84 -9.17 3.15
CA CYS A 65 12.85 -8.30 3.73
C CYS A 65 13.42 -8.85 5.04
N ILE A 66 12.64 -9.62 5.80
CA ILE A 66 13.05 -10.24 7.07
C ILE A 66 13.78 -11.55 6.81
N ASP A 67 13.23 -12.40 5.94
CA ASP A 67 13.77 -13.69 5.57
C ASP A 67 15.03 -13.51 4.72
N SER A 68 16.18 -13.43 5.40
CA SER A 68 17.51 -13.41 4.78
C SER A 68 17.98 -14.79 4.33
N THR A 69 17.12 -15.82 4.44
CA THR A 69 17.47 -17.20 4.09
C THR A 69 17.33 -17.41 2.58
N PRO A 70 18.44 -17.73 1.87
CA PRO A 70 18.39 -18.07 0.46
C PRO A 70 17.68 -19.42 0.31
N SER A 71 16.35 -19.41 0.22
CA SER A 71 15.60 -20.58 -0.21
C SER A 71 15.89 -20.77 -1.70
N ARG A 72 16.91 -21.60 -1.99
CA ARG A 72 17.27 -22.08 -3.33
C ARG A 72 16.12 -22.93 -3.85
N THR A 73 15.09 -22.28 -4.37
CA THR A 73 14.21 -22.89 -5.36
C THR A 73 14.73 -22.45 -6.72
N THR A 74 15.05 -23.45 -7.53
CA THR A 74 15.65 -23.41 -8.87
C THR A 74 15.67 -22.04 -9.58
N GLN A 75 16.88 -21.52 -9.78
CA GLN A 75 17.30 -20.55 -10.81
C GLN A 75 17.08 -19.03 -10.64
N THR A 76 16.48 -18.53 -9.55
CA THR A 76 16.52 -17.09 -9.22
C THR A 76 16.64 -16.90 -7.70
N THR A 77 17.45 -15.94 -7.24
CA THR A 77 17.49 -15.62 -5.82
C THR A 77 16.22 -14.85 -5.44
N ARG A 78 15.63 -15.10 -4.25
CA ARG A 78 14.44 -14.37 -3.77
C ARG A 78 14.65 -12.85 -3.71
N GLU A 79 15.89 -12.41 -3.62
CA GLU A 79 16.26 -10.99 -3.61
C GLU A 79 16.16 -10.34 -5.00
N GLU A 80 16.44 -11.08 -6.08
CA GLU A 80 16.23 -10.62 -7.46
C GLU A 80 14.75 -10.46 -7.83
N LEU A 81 13.85 -11.03 -7.02
CA LEU A 81 12.40 -10.93 -7.22
C LEU A 81 11.79 -9.73 -6.51
N LEU A 82 12.49 -9.10 -5.55
CA LEU A 82 11.96 -7.94 -4.83
C LEU A 82 12.06 -6.68 -5.70
N PRO A 83 10.98 -5.91 -5.86
CA PRO A 83 11.04 -4.64 -6.56
C PRO A 83 11.93 -3.65 -5.83
N HIS A 84 12.67 -2.85 -6.60
CA HIS A 84 13.57 -1.84 -6.06
C HIS A 84 12.82 -0.71 -5.36
N CYS A 85 11.59 -0.41 -5.80
CA CYS A 85 10.79 0.65 -5.20
C CYS A 85 9.29 0.42 -5.37
N ILE A 86 8.52 0.75 -4.34
CA ILE A 86 7.06 0.66 -4.29
C ILE A 86 6.51 2.00 -3.79
N TYR A 87 5.93 2.78 -4.69
CA TYR A 87 5.19 3.98 -4.33
C TYR A 87 3.76 3.62 -3.99
N LEU A 88 3.38 3.75 -2.71
CA LEU A 88 2.03 3.47 -2.26
C LEU A 88 1.23 4.78 -2.16
N VAL A 89 0.48 5.11 -3.21
CA VAL A 89 -0.46 6.24 -3.23
C VAL A 89 -1.80 5.79 -2.69
N TRP A 90 -2.08 6.09 -1.43
CA TRP A 90 -3.36 5.74 -0.81
C TRP A 90 -4.18 6.98 -0.51
N VAL A 91 -5.40 7.03 -1.06
CA VAL A 91 -6.34 8.14 -0.89
C VAL A 91 -7.53 7.68 -0.06
N PHE A 92 -7.83 8.38 1.02
CA PHE A 92 -9.00 8.10 1.85
C PHE A 92 -9.70 9.38 2.26
N ARG A 93 -10.99 9.30 2.58
CA ARG A 93 -11.77 10.45 3.03
C ARG A 93 -11.72 10.57 4.54
N ASP A 94 -12.04 9.48 5.21
CA ASP A 94 -12.07 9.40 6.66
C ASP A 94 -10.71 8.96 7.20
N ILE A 95 -10.12 9.77 8.09
CA ILE A 95 -8.84 9.45 8.72
C ILE A 95 -8.91 8.17 9.55
N SER A 96 -10.09 7.78 10.06
CA SER A 96 -10.27 6.53 10.78
C SER A 96 -9.93 5.31 9.93
N LEU A 97 -10.03 5.38 8.60
CA LEU A 97 -9.59 4.29 7.71
C LEU A 97 -8.11 3.98 7.84
N LEU A 98 -7.29 4.90 8.35
CA LEU A 98 -5.87 4.67 8.62
C LEU A 98 -5.67 3.43 9.51
N CYS A 99 -6.61 3.11 10.41
CA CYS A 99 -6.52 1.94 11.29
C CYS A 99 -6.33 0.63 10.52
N VAL A 100 -6.92 0.51 9.32
CA VAL A 100 -6.85 -0.68 8.46
C VAL A 100 -5.40 -1.00 8.07
N MET A 101 -4.60 0.02 7.82
CA MET A 101 -3.21 -0.14 7.35
C MET A 101 -2.15 0.21 8.41
N LEU A 102 -2.56 0.85 9.51
CA LEU A 102 -1.63 1.36 10.51
C LEU A 102 -0.63 0.30 11.03
N PRO A 103 -1.03 -0.94 11.36
CA PRO A 103 -0.08 -1.97 11.78
C PRO A 103 0.94 -2.32 10.70
N ALA A 104 0.52 -2.42 9.43
CA ALA A 104 1.41 -2.69 8.31
C ALA A 104 2.41 -1.53 8.10
N LEU A 105 1.95 -0.28 8.13
CA LEU A 105 2.81 0.90 8.03
C LEU A 105 3.85 0.97 9.14
N GLN A 106 3.48 0.61 10.38
CA GLN A 106 4.39 0.58 11.51
C GLN A 106 5.48 -0.49 11.32
N ARG A 107 5.09 -1.70 10.90
CA ARG A 107 6.04 -2.79 10.63
C ARG A 107 7.00 -2.45 9.48
N LEU A 108 6.47 -1.90 8.38
CA LEU A 108 7.27 -1.43 7.25
C LEU A 108 8.28 -0.36 7.67
N ARG A 109 7.85 0.59 8.53
CA ARG A 109 8.73 1.66 9.04
C ARG A 109 9.82 1.14 9.98
N ALA A 110 9.54 0.08 10.73
CA ALA A 110 10.47 -0.51 11.69
C ALA A 110 11.57 -1.34 11.02
N ASN A 111 11.32 -1.90 9.84
CA ASN A 111 12.31 -2.66 9.07
C ASN A 111 13.09 -1.74 8.10
N HIS A 112 14.43 -1.72 8.21
CA HIS A 112 15.29 -0.84 7.41
C HIS A 112 15.13 -1.05 5.90
N ARG A 113 15.24 -2.30 5.44
CA ARG A 113 15.15 -2.67 4.02
C ARG A 113 13.77 -2.38 3.45
N ALA A 114 12.70 -2.71 4.19
CA ALA A 114 11.34 -2.44 3.77
C ALA A 114 11.05 -0.93 3.66
N ARG A 115 11.62 -0.11 4.56
CA ARG A 115 11.49 1.36 4.50
C ARG A 115 12.20 1.99 3.31
N GLU A 116 13.24 1.34 2.77
CA GLU A 116 13.93 1.80 1.55
C GLU A 116 13.15 1.43 0.28
N ILE A 117 12.49 0.27 0.30
CA ILE A 117 11.70 -0.22 -0.83
C ILE A 117 10.34 0.48 -0.90
N VAL A 118 9.62 0.59 0.23
CA VAL A 118 8.24 1.09 0.26
C VAL A 118 8.20 2.57 0.63
N VAL A 119 7.60 3.38 -0.24
CA VAL A 119 7.41 4.82 -0.08
C VAL A 119 5.91 5.15 0.04
N PRO A 120 5.36 5.29 1.26
CA PRO A 120 3.97 5.66 1.47
C PRO A 120 3.70 7.13 1.12
N CYS A 121 2.72 7.34 0.24
CA CYS A 121 2.19 8.63 -0.18
C CYS A 121 0.71 8.69 0.24
N LEU A 122 0.44 9.11 1.48
CA LEU A 122 -0.88 9.06 2.08
C LEU A 122 -1.63 10.39 1.88
N TYR A 123 -2.86 10.31 1.38
CA TYR A 123 -3.71 11.47 1.08
C TYR A 123 -5.07 11.36 1.79
N VAL A 124 -5.40 12.37 2.58
CA VAL A 124 -6.69 12.50 3.26
C VAL A 124 -7.51 13.62 2.62
N THR A 125 -8.73 13.30 2.20
CA THR A 125 -9.63 14.24 1.50
C THR A 125 -10.74 14.83 2.39
N GLY A 126 -11.00 14.22 3.55
CA GLY A 126 -11.86 14.78 4.58
C GLY A 126 -11.11 15.74 5.49
N SER A 127 -11.83 16.33 6.44
CA SER A 127 -11.23 17.11 7.51
C SER A 127 -10.38 16.22 8.40
N VAL A 128 -9.21 16.72 8.76
CA VAL A 128 -8.42 16.20 9.89
C VAL A 128 -8.69 17.14 11.05
N ASP A 129 -8.87 16.61 12.26
CA ASP A 129 -9.20 17.41 13.45
C ASP A 129 -8.21 18.57 13.64
N ALA A 130 -8.70 19.67 14.21
CA ALA A 130 -7.96 20.91 14.39
C ALA A 130 -6.66 20.75 15.22
N GLU A 131 -6.55 19.67 16.00
CA GLU A 131 -5.32 19.33 16.73
C GLU A 131 -4.12 19.06 15.81
N HIS A 132 -4.38 18.75 14.54
CA HIS A 132 -3.35 18.41 13.59
C HIS A 132 -3.25 19.48 12.49
N GLU A 133 -2.77 20.68 12.84
CA GLU A 133 -2.49 21.72 11.86
C GLU A 133 -1.41 21.29 10.86
N ALA A 134 -1.55 21.75 9.60
CA ALA A 134 -0.57 21.48 8.56
C ALA A 134 0.73 22.24 8.87
N THR A 135 1.77 21.52 9.26
CA THR A 135 3.06 22.09 9.68
C THR A 135 4.06 22.18 8.53
N ALA A 136 3.77 21.56 7.39
CA ALA A 136 4.64 21.51 6.23
C ALA A 136 3.84 21.29 4.94
N SER A 137 4.53 21.21 3.81
CA SER A 137 3.96 20.76 2.53
C SER A 137 4.66 19.50 2.02
N ASP A 138 3.95 18.68 1.27
CA ASP A 138 4.54 17.55 0.54
C ASP A 138 5.38 18.04 -0.67
N VAL A 139 6.04 17.10 -1.35
CA VAL A 139 6.90 17.37 -2.52
C VAL A 139 6.13 18.03 -3.68
N PHE A 140 4.80 17.92 -3.68
CA PHE A 140 3.92 18.48 -4.71
C PHE A 140 3.19 19.75 -4.25
N GLY A 141 3.52 20.28 -3.08
CA GLY A 141 2.96 21.51 -2.51
C GLY A 141 1.59 21.32 -1.83
N ARG A 142 1.22 20.09 -1.44
CA ARG A 142 0.00 19.85 -0.66
C ARG A 142 0.27 20.08 0.83
N PRO A 143 -0.63 20.76 1.55
CA PRO A 143 -0.52 20.87 3.01
C PRO A 143 -0.38 19.49 3.63
N MET A 144 0.57 19.33 4.53
CA MET A 144 0.92 18.05 5.13
C MET A 144 0.81 18.14 6.64
N VAL A 145 0.12 17.15 7.20
CA VAL A 145 -0.15 16.99 8.61
C VAL A 145 0.69 15.84 9.14
N ARG A 146 1.30 16.00 10.32
CA ARG A 146 2.05 14.94 11.00
C ARG A 146 1.27 14.49 12.22
N LEU A 147 0.88 13.22 12.24
CA LEU A 147 0.19 12.60 13.38
C LEU A 147 1.16 12.34 14.53
N SER A 148 0.62 12.15 15.73
CA SER A 148 1.38 11.83 16.94
C SER A 148 2.27 10.58 16.81
N ASN A 149 1.80 9.57 16.07
CA ASN A 149 2.56 8.35 15.74
C ASN A 149 3.64 8.57 14.65
N GLY A 150 3.83 9.82 14.20
CA GLY A 150 4.83 10.21 13.22
C GLY A 150 4.48 9.90 11.77
N ILE A 151 3.28 9.41 11.47
CA ILE A 151 2.77 9.27 10.10
C ILE A 151 2.48 10.66 9.53
N ARG A 152 2.79 10.84 8.24
CA ARG A 152 2.54 12.08 7.50
C ARG A 152 1.41 11.88 6.51
N LEU A 153 0.43 12.77 6.54
CA LEU A 153 -0.74 12.77 5.65
C LEU A 153 -0.76 14.06 4.85
N SER A 154 -0.88 13.96 3.54
CA SER A 154 -1.09 15.11 2.67
C SER A 154 -2.58 15.39 2.54
N GLN A 155 -2.98 16.65 2.60
CA GLN A 155 -4.38 17.06 2.51
C GLN A 155 -4.81 17.21 1.04
N GLY A 156 -6.04 16.79 0.77
CA GLY A 156 -6.66 16.87 -0.55
C GLY A 156 -6.33 15.71 -1.47
N ARG A 157 -6.52 15.92 -2.78
CA ARG A 157 -6.31 14.87 -3.78
C ARG A 157 -4.86 14.85 -4.28
N PRO A 158 -4.27 13.66 -4.51
CA PRO A 158 -2.94 13.55 -5.09
C PRO A 158 -2.91 14.15 -6.50
N PRO A 159 -1.89 14.94 -6.86
CA PRO A 159 -1.67 15.40 -8.23
C PRO A 159 -1.11 14.27 -9.10
N LEU A 160 -1.92 13.23 -9.35
CA LEU A 160 -1.50 11.96 -9.95
C LEU A 160 -0.65 12.11 -11.23
N ALA A 161 -0.99 13.04 -12.11
CA ALA A 161 -0.21 13.30 -13.33
C ALA A 161 1.24 13.70 -13.04
N ARG A 162 1.44 14.69 -12.16
CA ARG A 162 2.77 15.14 -11.75
C ARG A 162 3.49 14.08 -10.93
N MET A 163 2.76 13.38 -10.05
CA MET A 163 3.32 12.32 -9.22
C MET A 163 3.84 11.16 -10.05
N MET A 164 3.03 10.65 -10.99
CA MET A 164 3.38 9.49 -11.80
C MET A 164 4.55 9.79 -12.73
N ALA A 165 4.56 10.97 -13.37
CA ALA A 165 5.71 11.41 -14.17
C ALA A 165 6.99 11.51 -13.35
N HIS A 166 6.90 12.10 -12.15
CA HIS A 166 8.04 12.20 -11.23
C HIS A 166 8.53 10.84 -10.73
N MET A 167 7.62 9.92 -10.41
CA MET A 167 7.94 8.57 -9.94
C MET A 167 8.56 7.75 -11.07
N ALA A 168 7.94 7.72 -12.25
CA ALA A 168 8.44 6.97 -13.40
C ALA A 168 9.80 7.47 -13.89
N GLY A 169 10.01 8.79 -13.92
CA GLY A 169 11.29 9.39 -14.35
C GLY A 169 12.48 9.07 -13.44
N LYS A 170 12.26 8.51 -12.24
CA LYS A 170 13.34 8.01 -11.37
C LYS A 170 13.84 6.62 -11.77
N HIS A 171 13.14 5.92 -12.65
CA HIS A 171 13.41 4.54 -13.04
C HIS A 171 13.68 4.45 -14.54
N ALA A 172 14.76 5.09 -15.00
CA ALA A 172 15.21 5.03 -16.40
C ALA A 172 15.55 3.57 -16.80
N ASN A 173 15.37 3.24 -18.08
CA ASN A 173 15.66 1.92 -18.66
C ASN A 173 15.02 0.74 -17.90
N SER A 174 13.85 0.96 -17.30
CA SER A 174 13.21 -0.01 -16.39
C SER A 174 11.73 -0.19 -16.71
N LYS A 175 11.17 -1.32 -16.27
CA LYS A 175 9.73 -1.60 -16.34
C LYS A 175 9.04 -1.14 -15.06
N VAL A 176 8.05 -0.26 -15.18
CA VAL A 176 7.26 0.27 -14.05
C VAL A 176 5.83 -0.25 -14.11
N GLY A 177 5.40 -0.94 -13.05
CA GLY A 177 4.03 -1.42 -12.92
C GLY A 177 3.12 -0.40 -12.24
N VAL A 178 1.91 -0.19 -12.75
CA VAL A 178 0.89 0.67 -12.14
C VAL A 178 -0.33 -0.16 -11.78
N PHE A 179 -0.61 -0.25 -10.48
CA PHE A 179 -1.71 -1.04 -9.93
C PHE A 179 -2.76 -0.11 -9.37
N CYS A 180 -4.04 -0.37 -9.63
CA CYS A 180 -5.10 0.52 -9.18
C CYS A 180 -6.35 -0.21 -8.72
N CYS A 181 -6.72 0.00 -7.45
CA CYS A 181 -8.00 -0.36 -6.88
C CYS A 181 -8.69 0.89 -6.29
N ALA A 182 -9.52 1.53 -7.11
CA ALA A 182 -10.17 2.81 -6.78
C ALA A 182 -11.54 2.95 -7.47
N PRO A 183 -12.37 3.96 -7.09
CA PRO A 183 -13.61 4.25 -7.79
C PRO A 183 -13.42 4.52 -9.28
N LYS A 184 -14.40 4.15 -10.11
CA LYS A 184 -14.36 4.23 -11.59
C LYS A 184 -13.77 5.54 -12.15
N LYS A 185 -14.17 6.69 -11.60
CA LYS A 185 -13.67 8.01 -12.02
C LYS A 185 -12.16 8.15 -11.81
N MET A 186 -11.65 7.68 -10.67
CA MET A 186 -10.22 7.72 -10.35
C MET A 186 -9.45 6.69 -11.18
N THR A 187 -9.98 5.48 -11.36
CA THR A 187 -9.36 4.48 -12.24
C THR A 187 -9.23 4.97 -13.68
N ALA A 188 -10.24 5.68 -14.20
CA ALA A 188 -10.17 6.30 -15.53
C ALA A 188 -9.08 7.39 -15.60
N LEU A 189 -8.98 8.23 -14.57
CA LEU A 189 -7.93 9.24 -14.46
C LEU A 189 -6.53 8.60 -14.40
N VAL A 190 -6.34 7.55 -13.61
CA VAL A 190 -5.08 6.80 -13.53
C VAL A 190 -4.74 6.22 -14.91
N ARG A 191 -5.70 5.62 -15.60
CA ARG A 191 -5.47 5.06 -16.95
C ARG A 191 -5.01 6.11 -17.96
N SER A 192 -5.67 7.27 -18.01
CA SER A 192 -5.24 8.39 -18.85
C SER A 192 -3.83 8.86 -18.47
N THR A 193 -3.60 9.02 -17.17
CA THR A 193 -2.31 9.48 -16.65
C THR A 193 -1.17 8.52 -17.01
N VAL A 194 -1.40 7.20 -16.94
CA VAL A 194 -0.43 6.20 -17.33
C VAL A 194 -0.09 6.34 -18.81
N HIS A 195 -1.11 6.47 -19.67
CA HIS A 195 -0.90 6.63 -21.10
C HIS A 195 -0.03 7.85 -21.41
N ASP A 196 -0.38 9.01 -20.86
CA ASP A 196 0.35 10.26 -21.05
C ASP A 196 1.78 10.17 -20.48
N THR A 197 1.93 9.56 -19.31
CA THR A 197 3.24 9.41 -18.65
C THR A 197 4.14 8.45 -19.43
N ASN A 198 3.60 7.34 -19.93
CA ASN A 198 4.37 6.37 -20.71
C ASN A 198 4.96 7.02 -21.97
N ALA A 199 4.17 7.84 -22.67
CA ALA A 199 4.65 8.63 -23.79
C ALA A 199 5.75 9.62 -23.36
N ALA A 200 5.57 10.31 -22.23
CA ALA A 200 6.53 11.28 -21.72
C ALA A 200 7.88 10.67 -21.32
N VAL A 201 7.90 9.46 -20.75
CA VAL A 201 9.14 8.81 -20.26
C VAL A 201 9.76 7.83 -21.26
N ALA A 202 9.14 7.58 -22.42
CA ALA A 202 9.62 6.63 -23.41
C ALA A 202 11.07 6.91 -23.87
N HIS A 203 11.46 8.19 -23.98
CA HIS A 203 12.81 8.60 -24.36
C HIS A 203 13.90 8.18 -23.34
N GLN A 204 13.49 7.82 -22.12
CA GLN A 204 14.38 7.37 -21.03
C GLN A 204 14.53 5.85 -20.99
N GLY A 205 13.92 5.13 -21.95
CA GLY A 205 13.88 3.66 -21.95
C GLY A 205 12.94 3.06 -20.89
N THR A 206 12.14 3.88 -20.22
CA THR A 206 11.17 3.43 -19.21
C THR A 206 9.87 3.01 -19.88
N HIS A 207 9.38 1.83 -19.53
CA HIS A 207 8.09 1.33 -20.01
C HIS A 207 7.12 1.18 -18.83
N ILE A 208 5.95 1.81 -18.94
CA ILE A 208 4.90 1.76 -17.92
C ILE A 208 3.79 0.82 -18.36
N GLU A 209 3.43 -0.13 -17.50
CA GLU A 209 2.30 -1.04 -17.71
C GLU A 209 1.29 -0.87 -16.59
N MET A 210 0.03 -0.59 -16.93
CA MET A 210 -1.04 -0.55 -15.93
C MET A 210 -1.76 -1.90 -15.85
N ARG A 211 -1.86 -2.44 -14.64
CA ARG A 211 -2.75 -3.55 -14.29
C ARG A 211 -3.90 -2.99 -13.45
N ALA A 212 -5.06 -2.81 -14.09
CA ALA A 212 -6.27 -2.39 -13.41
C ALA A 212 -6.89 -3.60 -12.70
N GLU A 213 -6.57 -3.76 -11.42
CA GLU A 213 -7.12 -4.83 -10.59
C GLU A 213 -8.49 -4.41 -10.06
N CYS A 214 -9.56 -4.99 -10.61
CA CYS A 214 -10.88 -4.85 -10.02
C CYS A 214 -11.05 -5.92 -8.93
N PHE A 215 -10.82 -5.54 -7.67
CA PHE A 215 -11.27 -6.33 -6.51
C PHE A 215 -12.77 -6.10 -6.21
N SER A 216 -13.56 -5.77 -7.25
CA SER A 216 -15.01 -5.70 -7.12
C SER A 216 -15.56 -7.12 -7.16
N MET A 217 -16.15 -7.56 -6.04
CA MET A 217 -17.31 -8.47 -6.10
C MET A 217 -18.47 -7.78 -6.82
#